data_AF-A0A0P0NIA5-F1
#
_entry.id   AF-A0A0P0NIA5-F1
#
_cell.length_a   1.000
_cell.length_b   1.000
_cell.length_c   1.000
_cell.angle_alpha   90.00
_cell.angle_beta   90.00
_cell.angle_gamma   90.00
#
_symmetry.space_group_name_H-M   'P 1'
#
loop_
_entity.id
_entity.type
_entity.pdbx_description
1 polymer ?
#
loop_
_entity_poly.entity_id
_entity_poly.type
_entity_poly.pdbx_seq_one_letter_code
_entity_poly.pdbx_strand_id
1 'polypeptide(L)'
;MNVASTFGYKIDWAQPINYKIAINSQAMSHIELNNEIVSSSRIYFICKIKKTGLLSRFLTSSTDHPEILYVGETFNKSDRYRRHEQILKATTLINDHDQLFIYFIKSHFFHISPSLWANRPQNIMKELRDLNSKSSVWLLERLYIHLFQPILNDKHKSGNIFKDSLIKKKLQDKGIRYVHLDIGMKGPDFQFWTPKRKLKSDWYYLDLETETIHEGVPKFFS
;
A
#
# COMPACT_ATOMS: atom_id res chain seq x y z
N MET A 1 -16.64 -28.12 9.16
CA MET A 1 -16.48 -26.82 8.49
C MET A 1 -15.04 -26.36 8.63
N ASN A 2 -14.34 -26.10 7.52
CA ASN A 2 -13.03 -25.45 7.59
C ASN A 2 -13.25 -23.99 7.98
N VAL A 3 -12.85 -23.66 9.19
CA VAL A 3 -12.92 -22.29 9.68
C VAL A 3 -11.90 -21.44 8.91
N ALA A 4 -12.38 -20.45 8.16
CA ALA A 4 -11.54 -19.60 7.33
C ALA A 4 -10.67 -18.66 8.16
N SER A 5 -9.35 -18.69 7.94
CA SER A 5 -8.42 -17.72 8.55
C SER A 5 -8.33 -16.46 7.70
N THR A 6 -8.32 -15.30 8.36
CA THR A 6 -8.05 -14.01 7.73
C THR A 6 -6.70 -13.48 8.17
N PHE A 7 -5.90 -13.06 7.22
CA PHE A 7 -4.71 -12.25 7.44
C PHE A 7 -4.96 -10.87 6.86
N GLY A 8 -4.40 -9.81 7.45
CA GLY A 8 -4.66 -8.47 6.95
C GLY A 8 -3.53 -7.49 7.17
N TYR A 9 -3.51 -6.47 6.32
CA TYR A 9 -2.67 -5.28 6.45
C TYR A 9 -3.56 -4.07 6.69
N LYS A 10 -3.07 -3.16 7.52
CA LYS A 10 -3.69 -1.87 7.78
C LYS A 10 -2.66 -0.77 7.63
N ILE A 11 -2.98 0.29 6.88
CA ILE A 11 -2.17 1.51 6.88
C ILE A 11 -2.46 2.28 8.17
N ASP A 12 -1.44 2.48 8.99
CA ASP A 12 -1.55 3.32 10.19
C ASP A 12 -1.24 4.77 9.87
N TRP A 13 -0.15 4.97 9.15
CA TRP A 13 0.45 6.28 8.93
C TRP A 13 1.03 6.36 7.53
N ALA A 14 0.98 7.56 6.97
CA ALA A 14 1.60 7.90 5.71
C ALA A 14 2.28 9.25 5.88
N GLN A 15 3.59 9.28 5.65
CA GLN A 15 4.36 10.51 5.73
C GLN A 15 4.61 11.05 4.31
N PRO A 16 3.97 12.15 3.88
CA PRO A 16 4.30 12.78 2.62
C PRO A 16 5.65 13.50 2.70
N ILE A 17 6.45 13.35 1.65
CA ILE A 17 7.67 14.12 1.40
C ILE A 17 7.59 14.67 -0.02
N ASN A 18 7.84 15.97 -0.20
CA ASN A 18 7.89 16.55 -1.55
C ASN A 18 8.99 15.85 -2.38
N TYR A 19 8.70 15.49 -3.63
CA TYR A 19 9.64 14.71 -4.44
C TYR A 19 11.01 15.40 -4.60
N LYS A 20 11.06 16.73 -4.65
CA LYS A 20 12.32 17.50 -4.76
C LYS A 20 13.23 17.30 -3.55
N ILE A 21 12.63 17.13 -2.36
CA ILE A 21 13.36 16.80 -1.14
C ILE A 21 13.81 15.34 -1.19
N ALA A 22 12.92 14.44 -1.59
CA ALA A 22 13.22 13.01 -1.61
C ALA A 22 14.35 12.60 -2.59
N ILE A 23 14.50 13.30 -3.72
CA ILE A 23 15.62 13.06 -4.66
C ILE A 23 16.96 13.65 -4.18
N ASN A 24 16.95 14.52 -3.17
CA ASN A 24 18.15 15.00 -2.51
C ASN A 24 18.60 13.98 -1.45
N SER A 25 19.68 13.25 -1.74
CA SER A 25 20.14 12.16 -0.88
C SER A 25 20.51 12.61 0.54
N GLN A 26 21.11 13.79 0.69
CA GLN A 26 21.49 14.31 2.02
C GLN A 26 20.25 14.65 2.85
N ALA A 27 19.29 15.36 2.25
CA ALA A 27 18.02 15.68 2.92
C ALA A 27 17.24 14.40 3.27
N MET A 28 17.18 13.44 2.35
CA MET A 28 16.49 12.18 2.56
C MET A 28 17.15 11.35 3.68
N SER A 29 18.48 11.27 3.72
CA SER A 29 19.21 10.63 4.82
C SER A 29 18.92 11.30 6.16
N HIS A 30 18.88 12.64 6.21
CA HIS A 30 18.53 13.35 7.44
C HIS A 30 17.09 13.04 7.88
N ILE A 31 16.13 13.03 6.96
CA ILE A 31 14.74 12.68 7.29
C ILE A 31 14.62 11.22 7.74
N GLU A 32 15.29 10.29 7.07
CA GLU A 32 15.29 8.87 7.46
C GLU A 32 15.87 8.65 8.87
N LEU A 33 16.85 9.44 9.30
CA LEU A 33 17.40 9.38 10.65
C LEU A 33 16.46 9.96 11.73
N ASN A 34 15.62 10.94 11.37
CA ASN A 34 14.85 11.73 12.34
C ASN A 34 13.33 11.49 12.29
N ASN A 35 12.81 10.74 11.31
CA ASN A 35 11.39 10.46 11.18
C ASN A 35 11.14 8.94 11.22
N GLU A 36 10.53 8.47 12.31
CA GLU A 36 10.27 7.04 12.56
C GLU A 36 9.38 6.39 11.48
N ILE A 37 8.39 7.12 10.95
CA ILE A 37 7.50 6.60 9.90
C ILE A 37 8.31 6.36 8.63
N VAL A 38 9.13 7.33 8.23
CA VAL A 38 9.99 7.22 7.06
C VAL A 38 11.03 6.11 7.28
N SER A 39 11.69 6.06 8.44
CA SER A 39 12.74 5.08 8.72
C SER A 39 12.21 3.65 8.70
N SER A 40 11.06 3.41 9.31
CA SER A 40 10.43 2.08 9.39
C SER A 40 9.69 1.66 8.13
N SER A 41 9.24 2.62 7.31
CA SER A 41 8.51 2.32 6.08
C SER A 41 9.36 1.55 5.06
N ARG A 42 8.70 0.62 4.38
CA ARG A 42 9.25 -0.20 3.29
C ARG A 42 8.39 -0.16 2.03
N ILE A 43 7.25 0.50 2.09
CA ILE A 43 6.34 0.73 0.96
C ILE A 43 6.19 2.23 0.82
N TYR A 44 6.26 2.73 -0.41
CA TYR A 44 5.94 4.11 -0.69
C TYR A 44 5.02 4.23 -1.89
N PHE A 45 4.26 5.32 -1.89
CA PHE A 45 3.44 5.72 -3.03
C PHE A 45 4.03 6.99 -3.63
N ILE A 46 4.13 7.06 -4.96
CA ILE A 46 4.33 8.34 -5.66
C ILE A 46 2.94 8.85 -5.99
N CYS A 47 2.58 9.99 -5.43
CA CYS A 47 1.26 10.57 -5.57
C CYS A 47 1.31 11.94 -6.22
N LYS A 48 0.29 12.24 -7.01
CA LYS A 48 -0.02 13.57 -7.54
C LYS A 48 -1.12 14.21 -6.71
N ILE A 49 -0.94 15.47 -6.36
CA ILE A 49 -1.90 16.26 -5.58
C ILE A 49 -2.06 17.62 -6.26
N LYS A 50 -3.30 18.13 -6.33
CA LYS A 50 -3.55 19.48 -6.84
C LYS A 50 -3.00 20.54 -5.87
N LYS A 51 -2.35 21.58 -6.41
CA LYS A 51 -1.96 22.79 -5.70
C LYS A 51 -3.25 23.53 -5.30
N THR A 52 -3.60 23.48 -4.03
CA THR A 52 -4.67 24.31 -3.50
C THR A 52 -4.14 25.74 -3.30
N GLY A 53 -4.83 26.73 -3.89
CA GLY A 53 -4.56 28.14 -3.63
C GLY A 53 -5.04 28.55 -2.23
N LEU A 54 -4.60 29.71 -1.74
CA LEU A 54 -5.01 30.24 -0.41
C LEU A 54 -6.54 30.26 -0.21
N LEU A 55 -7.31 30.49 -1.28
CA LEU A 55 -8.79 30.53 -1.26
C LEU A 55 -9.45 29.14 -1.28
N SER A 56 -8.83 28.11 -1.85
CA SER A 56 -9.45 26.78 -1.98
C SER A 56 -9.38 25.95 -0.70
N ARG A 57 -8.54 26.34 0.28
CA ARG A 57 -8.51 25.76 1.63
C ARG A 57 -9.82 25.93 2.41
N PHE A 58 -10.67 26.90 2.04
CA PHE A 58 -11.95 27.17 2.69
C PHE A 58 -13.14 26.45 2.02
N LEU A 59 -12.92 25.85 0.84
CA LEU A 59 -13.96 25.22 0.02
C LEU A 59 -13.57 23.79 -0.35
N THR A 60 -13.00 23.03 0.60
CA THR A 60 -12.49 21.67 0.36
C THR A 60 -13.63 20.73 -0.03
N SER A 61 -13.82 20.56 -1.33
CA SER A 61 -14.59 19.44 -1.89
C SER A 61 -13.70 18.20 -1.98
N SER A 62 -14.31 17.02 -2.04
CA SER A 62 -13.70 15.68 -2.07
C SER A 62 -12.82 15.36 -3.30
N THR A 63 -12.21 16.36 -3.94
CA THR A 63 -11.36 16.22 -5.14
C THR A 63 -9.87 16.47 -4.90
N ASP A 64 -9.47 16.74 -3.65
CA ASP A 64 -8.08 17.07 -3.27
C ASP A 64 -7.28 15.85 -2.77
N HIS A 65 -7.84 14.66 -2.94
CA HIS A 65 -7.22 13.40 -2.53
C HIS A 65 -5.96 13.07 -3.36
N PRO A 66 -4.89 12.51 -2.74
CA PRO A 66 -3.70 12.11 -3.47
C PRO A 66 -3.98 10.99 -4.49
N GLU A 67 -3.68 11.25 -5.76
CA GLU A 67 -3.77 10.26 -6.83
C GLU A 67 -2.50 9.42 -6.86
N ILE A 68 -2.59 8.10 -6.64
CA ILE A 68 -1.43 7.20 -6.69
C ILE A 68 -1.03 6.95 -8.15
N LEU A 69 0.15 7.43 -8.52
CA LEU A 69 0.76 7.16 -9.82
C LEU A 69 1.61 5.91 -9.81
N TYR A 70 2.26 5.59 -8.69
CA TYR A 70 3.14 4.42 -8.52
C TYR A 70 3.12 3.90 -7.09
N VAL A 71 3.23 2.58 -6.93
CA VAL A 71 3.49 1.89 -5.67
C VAL A 71 4.83 1.19 -5.79
N GLY A 72 5.72 1.37 -4.80
CA GLY A 72 7.01 0.70 -4.76
C GLY A 72 7.39 0.25 -3.36
N GLU A 73 8.31 -0.69 -3.26
CA GLU A 73 8.99 -1.05 -2.01
C GLU A 73 10.31 -0.30 -1.83
N THR A 74 10.94 -0.24 -0.66
CA THR A 74 12.38 0.09 -0.54
C THR A 74 12.99 -0.32 0.80
N PHE A 75 14.23 -0.82 0.76
CA PHE A 75 15.05 -1.11 1.94
C PHE A 75 16.20 -0.10 2.14
N ASN A 76 16.43 0.77 1.16
CA ASN A 76 17.48 1.78 1.20
C ASN A 76 16.94 3.03 0.49
N LYS A 77 16.54 4.03 1.27
CA LYS A 77 15.82 5.22 0.76
C LYS A 77 16.79 6.21 0.12
N SER A 78 17.94 6.43 0.75
CA SER A 78 18.95 7.38 0.27
C SER A 78 19.43 7.05 -1.16
N ASP A 79 19.60 5.76 -1.48
CA ASP A 79 20.10 5.35 -2.78
C ASP A 79 19.00 5.27 -3.84
N ARG A 80 17.78 4.93 -3.43
CA ARG A 80 16.69 4.62 -4.36
C ARG A 80 16.21 5.84 -5.14
N TYR A 81 16.09 7.00 -4.49
CA TYR A 81 15.32 8.11 -5.07
C TYR A 81 16.11 9.00 -6.01
N ARG A 82 17.45 9.05 -5.91
CA ARG A 82 18.31 9.90 -6.73
C ARG A 82 18.25 9.58 -8.23
N ARG A 83 17.96 8.32 -8.59
CA ARG A 83 17.89 7.85 -10.00
C ARG A 83 16.59 7.10 -10.29
N HIS A 84 15.55 7.36 -9.51
CA HIS A 84 14.34 6.56 -9.62
C HIS A 84 13.57 6.87 -10.89
N GLU A 85 13.66 5.97 -11.87
CA GLU A 85 13.00 6.09 -13.18
C GLU A 85 11.51 6.42 -13.05
N GLN A 86 10.82 5.85 -12.07
CA GLN A 86 9.38 6.08 -11.87
C GLN A 86 9.07 7.48 -11.32
N ILE A 87 9.99 8.10 -10.56
CA ILE A 87 9.81 9.50 -10.16
C ILE A 87 9.94 10.39 -11.39
N LEU A 88 10.95 10.15 -12.23
CA LEU A 88 11.13 10.91 -13.47
C LEU A 88 9.91 10.76 -14.39
N LYS A 89 9.38 9.55 -14.56
CA LYS A 89 8.13 9.33 -15.30
C LYS A 89 6.94 10.02 -14.65
N ALA A 90 6.84 10.03 -13.33
CA ALA A 90 5.79 10.77 -12.64
C ALA A 90 5.88 12.27 -12.90
N THR A 91 7.08 12.86 -13.01
CA THR A 91 7.24 14.29 -13.34
C THR A 91 6.72 14.67 -14.72
N THR A 92 6.63 13.72 -15.66
CA THR A 92 6.07 13.98 -17.00
C THR A 92 4.54 13.86 -17.04
N LEU A 93 3.92 13.40 -15.95
CA LEU A 93 2.47 13.13 -15.85
C LEU A 93 1.72 14.20 -15.05
N ILE A 94 2.41 15.23 -14.56
CA ILE A 94 1.83 16.33 -13.78
C ILE A 94 1.78 17.62 -14.61
N ASN A 95 0.81 18.49 -14.31
CA ASN A 95 0.73 19.83 -14.89
C ASN A 95 1.20 20.90 -13.88
N ASP A 96 1.16 22.18 -14.29
CA ASP A 96 1.59 23.30 -13.46
C ASP A 96 0.74 23.53 -12.21
N HIS A 97 -0.45 22.94 -12.14
CA HIS A 97 -1.34 22.99 -10.99
C HIS A 97 -1.20 21.76 -10.08
N ASP A 98 -0.25 20.86 -10.35
CA ASP A 98 -0.05 19.64 -9.58
C ASP A 98 1.31 19.65 -8.85
N GLN A 99 1.39 18.88 -7.78
CA GLN A 99 2.61 18.58 -7.03
C GLN A 99 2.79 17.08 -6.87
N LEU A 100 4.05 16.64 -6.86
CA LEU A 100 4.41 15.27 -6.56
C LEU A 100 4.92 15.12 -5.14
N PHE A 101 4.39 14.11 -4.47
CA PHE A 101 4.80 13.70 -3.15
C PHE A 101 5.11 12.21 -3.15
N ILE A 102 6.10 11.84 -2.35
CA ILE A 102 6.38 10.45 -1.99
C ILE A 102 5.79 10.22 -0.61
N TYR A 103 4.79 9.36 -0.52
CA TYR A 103 4.18 8.95 0.73
C TYR A 103 4.87 7.69 1.25
N PHE A 104 5.52 7.79 2.39
CA PHE A 104 6.09 6.63 3.10
C PHE A 104 5.01 5.98 3.95
N ILE A 105 4.68 4.73 3.65
CA ILE A 105 3.55 4.01 4.25
C ILE A 105 4.06 3.14 5.40
N LYS A 106 3.52 3.37 6.60
CA LYS A 106 3.68 2.48 7.74
C LYS A 106 2.40 1.68 7.88
N SER A 107 2.53 0.36 7.74
CA SER A 107 1.42 -0.58 7.88
C SER A 107 1.68 -1.51 9.06
N HIS A 108 0.64 -1.87 9.79
CA HIS A 108 0.65 -3.05 10.65
C HIS A 108 -0.14 -4.19 10.02
N PHE A 109 -0.06 -5.33 10.67
CA PHE A 109 -0.73 -6.54 10.27
C PHE A 109 -1.70 -6.97 11.37
N PHE A 110 -2.70 -7.75 10.98
CA PHE A 110 -3.53 -8.46 11.94
C PHE A 110 -3.86 -9.84 11.38
N HIS A 111 -4.31 -10.72 12.28
CA HIS A 111 -4.72 -12.07 11.92
C HIS A 111 -5.89 -12.48 12.79
N ILE A 112 -6.94 -12.96 12.16
CA ILE A 112 -8.16 -13.43 12.81
C ILE A 112 -8.35 -14.88 12.38
N SER A 113 -8.33 -15.79 13.36
CA SER A 113 -8.57 -17.23 13.16
C SER A 113 -9.57 -17.71 14.22
N PRO A 114 -10.76 -18.19 13.83
CA PRO A 114 -11.80 -18.56 14.79
C PRO A 114 -11.58 -19.86 15.62
N SER A 115 -10.34 -20.31 15.90
CA SER A 115 -10.14 -21.40 16.87
C SER A 115 -8.78 -21.45 17.56
N LEU A 116 -8.79 -21.92 18.81
CA LEU A 116 -7.68 -22.46 19.61
C LEU A 116 -7.07 -23.75 19.02
N TRP A 117 -7.58 -24.23 17.88
CA TRP A 117 -7.27 -25.53 17.25
C TRP A 117 -6.60 -25.38 15.88
N ALA A 118 -6.25 -24.16 15.47
CA ALA A 118 -5.47 -23.97 14.26
C ALA A 118 -4.02 -24.42 14.52
N ASN A 119 -3.69 -25.65 14.13
CA ASN A 119 -2.32 -26.17 13.94
C ASN A 119 -1.58 -25.38 12.84
N ARG A 120 -1.49 -24.07 12.99
CA ARG A 120 -0.84 -23.18 12.04
C ARG A 120 0.33 -22.49 12.72
N PRO A 121 1.56 -22.76 12.28
CA PRO A 121 2.74 -22.38 13.03
C PRO A 121 2.82 -20.85 13.10
N GLN A 122 2.98 -20.33 14.31
CA GLN A 122 3.31 -18.93 14.61
C GLN A 122 4.42 -18.38 13.70
N ASN A 123 5.29 -19.27 13.20
CA ASN A 123 6.34 -18.99 12.22
C ASN A 123 5.83 -18.42 10.89
N ILE A 124 4.70 -18.91 10.38
CA ILE A 124 4.10 -18.37 9.14
C ILE A 124 3.67 -16.93 9.35
N MET A 125 3.01 -16.67 10.49
CA MET A 125 2.58 -15.33 10.83
C MET A 125 3.80 -14.44 11.03
N LYS A 126 4.80 -14.87 11.81
CA LYS A 126 6.04 -14.13 12.00
C LYS A 126 6.68 -13.70 10.67
N GLU A 127 6.72 -14.61 9.69
CA GLU A 127 7.23 -14.31 8.35
C GLU A 127 6.40 -13.25 7.62
N LEU A 128 5.07 -13.42 7.52
CA LEU A 128 4.18 -12.48 6.82
C LEU A 128 4.16 -11.07 7.45
N ARG A 129 4.42 -11.01 8.74
CA ARG A 129 4.44 -9.83 9.59
C ARG A 129 5.75 -9.05 9.53
N ASP A 130 6.83 -9.74 9.17
CA ASP A 130 8.17 -9.15 9.15
C ASP A 130 8.35 -8.21 7.96
N LEU A 131 8.21 -6.90 8.19
CA LEU A 131 8.47 -5.89 7.17
C LEU A 131 9.96 -5.71 6.85
N ASN A 132 10.88 -6.38 7.57
CA ASN A 132 12.27 -6.49 7.13
C ASN A 132 12.48 -7.65 6.14
N SER A 133 11.49 -8.54 5.99
CA SER A 133 11.50 -9.59 4.97
C SER A 133 11.13 -9.02 3.60
N LYS A 134 12.06 -9.09 2.65
CA LYS A 134 11.81 -8.73 1.23
C LYS A 134 10.55 -9.35 0.69
N SER A 135 10.33 -10.64 0.98
CA SER A 135 9.18 -11.37 0.47
C SER A 135 7.84 -10.88 1.03
N SER A 136 7.80 -10.40 2.27
CA SER A 136 6.57 -9.87 2.88
C SER A 136 6.28 -8.46 2.40
N VAL A 137 7.32 -7.66 2.19
CA VAL A 137 7.20 -6.34 1.57
C VAL A 137 6.76 -6.46 0.11
N TRP A 138 7.32 -7.38 -0.68
CA TRP A 138 6.86 -7.65 -2.05
C TRP A 138 5.41 -8.11 -2.11
N LEU A 139 4.97 -8.93 -1.15
CA LEU A 139 3.58 -9.35 -1.05
C LEU A 139 2.66 -8.14 -0.86
N LEU A 140 3.01 -7.25 0.09
CA LEU A 140 2.26 -6.03 0.36
C LEU A 140 2.25 -5.07 -0.84
N GLU A 141 3.39 -4.89 -1.50
CA GLU A 141 3.52 -4.10 -2.73
C GLU A 141 2.57 -4.63 -3.82
N ARG A 142 2.54 -5.95 -4.06
CA ARG A 142 1.64 -6.60 -5.03
C ARG A 142 0.17 -6.36 -4.71
N LEU A 143 -0.21 -6.51 -3.43
CA LEU A 143 -1.57 -6.29 -2.96
C LEU A 143 -2.01 -4.84 -3.23
N TYR A 144 -1.17 -3.85 -2.92
CA TYR A 144 -1.48 -2.44 -3.20
C TYR A 144 -1.48 -2.10 -4.69
N ILE A 145 -0.55 -2.64 -5.49
CA ILE A 145 -0.57 -2.45 -6.95
C ILE A 145 -1.88 -2.98 -7.54
N HIS A 146 -2.35 -4.13 -7.07
CA HIS A 146 -3.58 -4.72 -7.58
C HIS A 146 -4.82 -3.92 -7.15
N LEU A 147 -4.86 -3.47 -5.89
CA LEU A 147 -5.95 -2.65 -5.35
C LEU A 147 -6.06 -1.31 -6.07
N PHE A 148 -4.94 -0.60 -6.22
CA PHE A 148 -4.92 0.76 -6.76
C PHE A 148 -4.72 0.82 -8.27
N GLN A 149 -4.18 -0.21 -8.92
CA GLN A 149 -3.87 -0.21 -10.36
C GLN A 149 -3.16 1.07 -10.88
N PRO A 150 -2.13 1.55 -10.16
CA PRO A 150 -1.52 2.87 -10.38
C PRO A 150 -0.78 2.96 -11.72
N ILE A 151 -0.87 4.10 -12.42
CA ILE A 151 -0.54 4.17 -13.85
C ILE A 151 0.92 3.86 -14.24
N LEU A 152 1.86 3.84 -13.30
CA LEU A 152 3.28 3.55 -13.56
C LEU A 152 3.73 2.13 -13.19
N ASN A 153 2.85 1.28 -12.62
CA ASN A 153 3.19 -0.12 -12.29
C ASN A 153 2.91 -1.11 -13.43
N ASP A 154 3.34 -0.80 -14.65
CA ASP A 154 2.93 -1.53 -15.86
C ASP A 154 3.28 -3.01 -15.87
N LYS A 155 4.42 -3.40 -15.27
CA LYS A 155 4.87 -4.80 -15.20
C LYS A 155 3.98 -5.70 -14.33
N HIS A 156 3.13 -5.11 -13.49
CA HIS A 156 2.39 -5.81 -12.44
C HIS A 156 0.88 -5.59 -12.48
N LYS A 157 0.39 -4.75 -13.42
CA LYS A 157 -1.04 -4.46 -13.58
C LYS A 157 -1.87 -5.57 -14.23
N SER A 158 -1.27 -6.32 -15.16
CA SER A 158 -2.00 -7.26 -16.02
C SER A 158 -2.08 -8.69 -15.47
N GLY A 159 -1.40 -8.97 -14.36
CA GLY A 159 -1.44 -10.27 -13.71
C GLY A 159 -2.72 -10.46 -12.89
N ASN A 160 -3.36 -11.62 -13.03
CA ASN A 160 -4.31 -12.07 -12.02
C ASN A 160 -3.54 -12.27 -10.70
N ILE A 161 -3.85 -11.48 -9.67
CA ILE A 161 -3.15 -11.55 -8.36
C ILE A 161 -3.28 -12.94 -7.72
N PHE A 162 -4.38 -13.65 -7.97
CA PHE A 162 -4.62 -15.01 -7.47
C PHE A 162 -3.70 -16.04 -8.12
N LYS A 163 -3.10 -15.71 -9.28
CA LYS A 163 -2.08 -16.52 -9.96
C LYS A 163 -0.65 -16.08 -9.63
N ASP A 164 -0.47 -15.03 -8.81
CA ASP A 164 0.86 -14.60 -8.40
C ASP A 164 1.50 -15.68 -7.49
N SER A 165 2.71 -16.10 -7.85
CA SER A 165 3.39 -17.21 -7.17
C SER A 165 3.72 -16.88 -5.71
N LEU A 166 3.91 -15.60 -5.38
CA LEU A 166 4.13 -15.16 -4.00
C LEU A 166 2.83 -15.25 -3.20
N ILE A 167 1.70 -14.82 -3.77
CA ILE A 167 0.37 -14.92 -3.15
C ILE A 167 0.04 -16.39 -2.86
N LYS A 168 0.18 -17.26 -3.86
CA LYS A 168 -0.07 -18.70 -3.70
C LYS A 168 0.79 -19.31 -2.59
N LYS A 169 2.11 -19.13 -2.68
CA LYS A 169 3.08 -19.73 -1.74
C LYS A 169 2.98 -19.21 -0.32
N LYS A 170 2.68 -17.91 -0.15
CA LYS A 170 2.67 -17.26 1.17
C LYS A 170 1.31 -17.33 1.86
N LEU A 171 0.23 -17.46 1.10
CA LEU A 171 -1.12 -17.36 1.63
C LEU A 171 -1.93 -18.63 1.39
N GLN A 172 -2.18 -19.01 0.14
CA GLN A 172 -3.03 -20.17 -0.20
C GLN A 172 -2.45 -21.49 0.32
N ASP A 173 -1.17 -21.76 0.04
CA ASP A 173 -0.48 -22.98 0.49
C ASP A 173 -0.41 -23.07 2.03
N LYS A 174 -0.61 -21.95 2.71
CA LYS A 174 -0.61 -21.81 4.17
C LYS A 174 -2.03 -21.78 4.76
N GLY A 175 -3.02 -22.07 3.92
CA GLY A 175 -4.44 -22.15 4.27
C GLY A 175 -5.12 -20.81 4.55
N ILE A 176 -4.46 -19.68 4.25
CA ILE A 176 -5.09 -18.36 4.38
C ILE A 176 -6.15 -18.25 3.29
N ARG A 177 -7.40 -17.99 3.70
CA ARG A 177 -8.51 -17.79 2.75
C ARG A 177 -8.69 -16.32 2.44
N TYR A 178 -8.74 -15.47 3.47
CA TYR A 178 -9.00 -14.05 3.28
C TYR A 178 -7.75 -13.22 3.53
N VAL A 179 -7.51 -12.25 2.64
CA VAL A 179 -6.52 -11.18 2.84
C VAL A 179 -7.26 -9.87 2.96
N HIS A 180 -7.21 -9.24 4.13
CA HIS A 180 -7.82 -7.92 4.35
C HIS A 180 -6.81 -6.80 4.07
N LEU A 181 -7.26 -5.73 3.43
CA LEU A 181 -6.52 -4.48 3.27
C LEU A 181 -7.38 -3.35 3.84
N ASP A 182 -6.96 -2.79 4.97
CA ASP A 182 -7.50 -1.54 5.53
C ASP A 182 -6.59 -0.39 5.10
N ILE A 183 -7.07 0.44 4.18
CA ILE A 183 -6.35 1.65 3.76
C ILE A 183 -6.92 2.92 4.42
N GLY A 184 -7.90 2.76 5.32
CA GLY A 184 -8.53 3.84 6.05
C GLY A 184 -7.57 4.45 7.06
N MET A 185 -7.27 5.73 6.87
CA MET A 185 -6.42 6.50 7.74
C MET A 185 -7.21 7.59 8.47
N LYS A 186 -6.79 7.96 9.69
CA LYS A 186 -7.41 9.08 10.40
C LYS A 186 -6.97 10.41 9.78
N GLY A 187 -7.93 11.22 9.34
CA GLY A 187 -7.72 12.59 8.85
C GLY A 187 -8.18 12.78 7.38
N PRO A 188 -8.59 13.99 6.99
CA PRO A 188 -9.20 14.28 5.68
C PRO A 188 -8.24 14.11 4.48
N ASP A 189 -6.93 14.13 4.70
CA ASP A 189 -5.92 14.23 3.63
C ASP A 189 -5.32 12.87 3.18
N PHE A 190 -5.82 11.75 3.70
CA PHE A 190 -5.18 10.43 3.53
C PHE A 190 -6.02 9.40 2.78
N GLN A 191 -7.14 9.81 2.17
CA GLN A 191 -7.85 8.95 1.23
C GLN A 191 -7.07 8.94 -0.09
N PHE A 192 -6.36 7.84 -0.37
CA PHE A 192 -5.67 7.67 -1.64
C PHE A 192 -6.65 7.23 -2.73
N TRP A 193 -6.43 7.63 -3.98
CA TRP A 193 -7.27 7.16 -5.10
C TRP A 193 -6.47 6.93 -6.38
N THR A 194 -7.08 6.26 -7.35
CA THR A 194 -6.62 6.21 -8.74
C THR A 194 -7.83 6.19 -9.68
N PRO A 195 -7.70 6.62 -10.96
CA PRO A 195 -8.81 6.59 -11.91
C PRO A 195 -9.34 5.17 -12.21
N LYS A 196 -8.52 4.14 -11.97
CA LYS A 196 -8.84 2.73 -12.27
C LYS A 196 -9.35 1.95 -11.06
N ARG A 197 -9.28 2.52 -9.85
CA ARG A 197 -9.80 1.89 -8.64
C ARG A 197 -11.33 1.82 -8.74
N LYS A 198 -11.86 0.60 -8.92
CA LYS A 198 -13.30 0.36 -9.08
C LYS A 198 -14.08 0.53 -7.77
N LEU A 199 -13.43 0.26 -6.65
CA LEU A 199 -14.07 0.16 -5.34
C LEU A 199 -13.82 1.42 -4.50
N LYS A 200 -14.81 1.93 -3.77
CA LYS A 200 -14.75 3.23 -3.05
C LYS A 200 -14.71 3.12 -1.52
N SER A 201 -14.65 1.90 -0.98
CA SER A 201 -14.49 1.62 0.47
C SER A 201 -13.05 1.80 0.96
N ASP A 202 -12.81 2.04 2.24
CA ASP A 202 -11.46 1.98 2.82
C ASP A 202 -11.05 0.57 3.27
N TRP A 203 -12.03 -0.33 3.34
CA TRP A 203 -11.86 -1.73 3.74
C TRP A 203 -12.10 -2.66 2.58
N TYR A 204 -11.17 -3.59 2.41
CA TYR A 204 -11.16 -4.57 1.34
C TYR A 204 -10.79 -5.94 1.86
N TYR A 205 -11.32 -6.96 1.20
CA TYR A 205 -10.72 -8.28 1.32
C TYR A 205 -10.65 -9.01 -0.02
N LEU A 206 -9.58 -9.78 -0.18
CA LEU A 206 -9.42 -10.76 -1.23
C LEU A 206 -9.88 -12.11 -0.68
N ASP A 207 -10.80 -12.77 -1.38
CA ASP A 207 -11.13 -14.17 -1.15
C ASP A 207 -10.27 -15.02 -2.09
N LEU A 208 -9.25 -15.66 -1.52
CA LEU A 208 -8.28 -16.47 -2.25
C LEU A 208 -8.84 -17.82 -2.71
N GLU A 209 -10.01 -18.22 -2.19
CA GLU A 209 -10.70 -19.44 -2.61
C GLU A 209 -11.57 -19.16 -3.85
N THR A 210 -12.31 -18.05 -3.85
CA THR A 210 -13.18 -17.67 -4.98
C THR A 210 -12.50 -16.78 -6.02
N GLU A 211 -11.25 -16.37 -5.77
CA GLU A 211 -10.47 -15.47 -6.63
C GLU A 211 -11.18 -14.12 -6.89
N THR A 212 -11.75 -13.52 -5.84
CA THR A 212 -12.49 -12.26 -5.93
C THR A 212 -12.05 -11.22 -4.90
N ILE A 213 -12.39 -9.95 -5.17
CA ILE A 213 -12.14 -8.82 -4.27
C ILE A 213 -13.49 -8.23 -3.89
N HIS A 214 -13.64 -7.92 -2.62
CA HIS A 214 -14.85 -7.36 -2.05
C HIS A 214 -14.55 -6.11 -1.23
N GLU A 215 -15.55 -5.24 -1.11
CA GLU A 215 -15.57 -4.15 -0.15
C GLU A 215 -16.01 -4.66 1.24
N GLY A 216 -15.45 -4.07 2.29
CA GLY A 216 -15.79 -4.35 3.67
C GLY A 216 -14.94 -5.44 4.30
N VAL A 217 -15.55 -6.19 5.23
CA VAL A 217 -14.91 -7.26 6.01
C VAL A 217 -15.41 -8.64 5.57
N PRO A 218 -14.59 -9.71 5.66
CA PRO A 218 -15.02 -11.05 5.30
C PRO A 218 -16.24 -11.50 6.11
N LYS A 219 -17.17 -12.20 5.45
CA LYS A 219 -18.26 -12.91 6.14
C LYS A 219 -17.69 -14.24 6.66
N PHE A 220 -17.46 -14.31 7.98
CA PHE A 220 -16.92 -15.51 8.63
C PHE A 220 -17.96 -16.61 8.86
N PHE A 221 -19.24 -16.24 8.85
CA PHE A 221 -20.38 -17.12 9.06
C PHE A 221 -21.39 -16.84 7.96
N SER A 222 -21.41 -17.71 6.95
CA SER A 222 -22.45 -17.78 5.92
C SER A 222 -22.74 -19.24 5.64
#